data_AF-A0AA91ET52-F1
#
_entry.id   AF-A0AA91ET52-F1
#
_cell.length_a   1.000
_cell.length_b   1.000
_cell.length_c   1.000
_cell.angle_alpha   90.00
_cell.angle_beta   90.00
_cell.angle_gamma   90.00
#
_symmetry.space_group_name_H-M   'P 1'
#
loop_
_entity.id
_entity.type
_entity.pdbx_description
1 polymer ?
#
loop_
_entity_poly.entity_id
_entity_poly.type
_entity_poly.pdbx_seq_one_letter_code
_entity_poly.pdbx_strand_id
1 'polypeptide(L)'
;MRRLDLVVGPNGAGKSTFVALTLAPLLPGVPFVNADEIAKNRWPDEAAAHAYDAARLAAQTRMKLIEVGRSFIAETVFSHESKIELIRTADAHDYTVVLHAVLIPEALAIHRVRYRVAAGGHTVPEGKIRERYHRLWPLVAEAIGMVDVATVYENSRAAGPKIVAQFAGGAPIGELSWPAWAPDALVTRWPA
;
A
#
# COMPACT_ATOMS: atom_id res chain seq x y z
N MET A 1 -12.43 -14.40 -12.48
CA MET A 1 -11.01 -14.23 -12.11
C MET A 1 -10.95 -13.62 -10.72
N ARG A 2 -10.27 -14.28 -9.77
CA ARG A 2 -10.08 -13.77 -8.40
C ARG A 2 -8.91 -12.79 -8.42
N ARG A 3 -9.10 -11.59 -7.87
CA ARG A 3 -8.11 -10.51 -7.97
C ARG A 3 -7.93 -9.77 -6.66
N LEU A 4 -6.67 -9.53 -6.30
CA LEU A 4 -6.27 -8.72 -5.15
C LEU A 4 -5.50 -7.50 -5.67
N ASP A 5 -6.10 -6.31 -5.55
CA ASP A 5 -5.41 -5.04 -5.79
C ASP A 5 -4.82 -4.54 -4.46
N LEU A 6 -3.51 -4.66 -4.32
CA LEU A 6 -2.80 -4.34 -3.10
C LEU A 6 -2.10 -2.97 -3.22
N VAL A 7 -2.61 -1.96 -2.51
CA VAL A 7 -2.06 -0.61 -2.51
C VAL A 7 -1.14 -0.41 -1.30
N VAL A 8 0.13 -0.13 -1.57
CA VAL A 8 1.21 -0.07 -0.56
C VAL A 8 1.99 1.24 -0.64
N GLY A 9 2.71 1.59 0.43
CA GLY A 9 3.47 2.84 0.50
C GLY A 9 3.42 3.48 1.88
N PRO A 10 4.27 4.48 2.15
CA PRO A 10 4.40 5.06 3.47
C PRO A 10 3.14 5.85 3.88
N ASN A 11 3.05 6.19 5.16
CA ASN A 11 2.05 7.15 5.64
C ASN A 11 2.17 8.47 4.87
N GLY A 12 1.04 9.10 4.53
CA GLY A 12 1.05 10.36 3.76
C GLY A 12 1.34 10.23 2.26
N ALA A 13 1.55 9.01 1.73
CA ALA A 13 1.80 8.78 0.31
C ALA A 13 0.60 9.09 -0.61
N GLY A 14 -0.61 9.20 -0.07
CA GLY A 14 -1.83 9.41 -0.87
C GLY A 14 -2.50 8.12 -1.36
N LYS A 15 -2.23 6.97 -0.72
CA LYS A 15 -2.81 5.67 -1.06
C LYS A 15 -4.34 5.66 -1.04
N SER A 16 -4.97 6.19 0.01
CA SER A 16 -6.44 6.23 0.09
C SER A 16 -7.05 7.13 -0.98
N THR A 17 -6.36 8.22 -1.33
CA THR A 17 -6.74 9.09 -2.46
C THR A 17 -6.61 8.33 -3.79
N PHE A 18 -5.53 7.58 -3.99
CA PHE A 18 -5.34 6.74 -5.16
C PHE A 18 -6.44 5.67 -5.28
N VAL A 19 -6.80 5.01 -4.17
CA VAL A 19 -7.93 4.07 -4.16
C VAL A 19 -9.23 4.77 -4.53
N ALA A 20 -9.56 5.88 -3.86
CA ALA A 20 -10.85 6.56 -4.02
C ALA A 20 -11.04 7.18 -5.41
N LEU A 21 -9.99 7.76 -6.00
CA LEU A 21 -10.08 8.50 -7.26
C LEU A 21 -9.67 7.69 -8.48
N THR A 22 -8.97 6.56 -8.29
CA THR A 22 -8.48 5.73 -9.40
C THR A 22 -9.04 4.32 -9.36
N LEU A 23 -8.75 3.53 -8.32
CA LEU A 23 -9.12 2.11 -8.32
C LEU A 23 -10.62 1.88 -8.13
N ALA A 24 -11.26 2.56 -7.18
CA ALA A 24 -12.67 2.35 -6.87
C ALA A 24 -13.61 2.68 -8.05
N PRO A 25 -13.40 3.77 -8.84
CA PRO A 25 -14.17 4.00 -10.07
C PRO A 25 -13.96 2.92 -11.14
N LEU A 26 -12.76 2.36 -11.23
CA LEU A 26 -12.44 1.30 -12.20
C LEU A 26 -12.93 -0.09 -11.76
N LEU A 27 -13.13 -0.30 -10.45
CA LEU A 27 -13.50 -1.56 -9.83
C LEU A 27 -14.77 -1.39 -8.98
N PRO A 28 -15.90 -1.00 -9.58
CA PRO A 28 -17.13 -0.72 -8.84
C PRO A 28 -17.63 -1.97 -8.11
N GLY A 29 -18.01 -1.80 -6.83
CA GLY A 29 -18.53 -2.88 -5.98
C GLY A 29 -17.48 -3.86 -5.44
N VAL A 30 -16.20 -3.69 -5.78
CA VAL A 30 -15.10 -4.45 -5.18
C VAL A 30 -14.87 -3.95 -3.75
N PRO A 31 -14.91 -4.83 -2.72
CA PRO A 31 -14.67 -4.44 -1.34
C PRO A 31 -13.30 -3.79 -1.14
N PHE A 32 -13.28 -2.71 -0.36
CA PHE A 32 -12.05 -2.06 0.06
C PHE A 32 -11.75 -2.38 1.53
N VAL A 33 -10.58 -2.94 1.80
CA VAL A 33 -10.14 -3.33 3.14
C VAL A 33 -8.98 -2.44 3.59
N ASN A 34 -9.28 -1.51 4.50
CA ASN A 34 -8.32 -0.59 5.12
C ASN A 34 -8.55 -0.54 6.63
N ALA A 35 -7.47 -0.69 7.41
CA ALA A 35 -7.54 -0.71 8.87
C ALA A 35 -7.98 0.64 9.47
N ASP A 36 -7.53 1.77 8.91
CA ASP A 36 -7.92 3.09 9.37
C ASP A 36 -9.42 3.35 9.11
N GLU A 37 -9.96 2.89 7.98
CA GLU A 37 -11.40 2.96 7.68
C GLU A 37 -12.23 2.06 8.60
N ILE A 38 -11.75 0.85 8.90
CA ILE A 38 -12.38 -0.03 9.90
C ILE A 38 -12.39 0.65 11.28
N ALA A 39 -11.28 1.27 11.67
CA ALA A 39 -11.16 1.94 12.95
C ALA A 39 -12.17 3.10 13.07
N LYS A 40 -12.24 3.97 12.05
CA LYS A 40 -13.18 5.10 12.01
C LYS A 40 -14.64 4.66 12.03
N ASN A 41 -14.99 3.60 11.30
CA ASN A 41 -16.37 3.15 11.21
C ASN A 41 -16.84 2.42 12.48
N ARG A 42 -15.95 1.70 13.16
CA ARG A 42 -16.29 0.90 14.34
C ARG A 42 -16.11 1.64 15.66
N TRP A 43 -15.12 2.54 15.73
CA TRP A 43 -14.77 3.33 16.90
C TRP A 43 -14.55 4.79 16.48
N PRO A 44 -15.62 5.52 16.09
CA PRO A 44 -15.49 6.88 15.55
C PRO A 44 -14.75 7.83 16.48
N ASP A 45 -14.98 7.73 17.79
CA ASP A 45 -14.38 8.63 18.79
C ASP A 45 -13.03 8.13 19.34
N GLU A 46 -12.69 6.85 19.11
CA GLU A 46 -11.53 6.17 19.71
C GLU A 46 -10.68 5.40 18.69
N ALA A 47 -10.78 5.74 17.40
CA ALA A 47 -10.12 5.03 16.30
C ALA A 47 -8.60 4.83 16.52
N ALA A 48 -7.95 5.81 17.14
CA ALA A 48 -6.54 5.76 17.49
C ALA A 48 -6.20 4.66 18.51
N ALA A 49 -7.03 4.51 19.55
CA ALA A 49 -6.84 3.53 20.61
C ALA A 49 -7.03 2.10 20.07
N HIS A 50 -7.92 1.92 19.09
CA HIS A 50 -8.23 0.64 18.48
C HIS A 50 -7.45 0.31 17.21
N ALA A 51 -6.32 0.98 16.94
CA ALA A 51 -5.53 0.75 15.74
C ALA A 51 -5.08 -0.72 15.59
N TYR A 52 -4.75 -1.41 16.68
CA TYR A 52 -4.37 -2.82 16.66
C TYR A 52 -5.57 -3.74 16.39
N ASP A 53 -6.73 -3.48 17.01
CA ASP A 53 -7.94 -4.24 16.75
C ASP A 53 -8.40 -4.08 15.31
N ALA A 54 -8.37 -2.86 14.78
CA ALA A 54 -8.70 -2.58 13.40
C ALA A 54 -7.74 -3.27 12.42
N ALA A 55 -6.44 -3.30 12.72
CA ALA A 55 -5.45 -4.02 11.91
C ALA A 55 -5.70 -5.54 11.92
N ARG A 56 -6.08 -6.11 13.07
CA ARG A 56 -6.45 -7.53 13.21
C ARG A 56 -7.72 -7.85 12.44
N LEU A 57 -8.77 -7.03 12.57
CA LEU A 57 -10.01 -7.17 11.80
C LEU A 57 -9.75 -7.06 10.30
N ALA A 58 -8.92 -6.11 9.86
CA ALA A 58 -8.54 -5.99 8.47
C ALA A 58 -7.85 -7.27 7.95
N ALA A 59 -6.97 -7.88 8.75
CA ALA A 59 -6.32 -9.15 8.40
C ALA A 59 -7.33 -10.30 8.28
N GLN A 60 -8.24 -10.44 9.25
CA GLN A 60 -9.30 -11.45 9.21
C GLN A 60 -10.23 -11.26 8.01
N THR A 61 -10.61 -10.02 7.70
CA THR A 61 -11.46 -9.70 6.55
C THR A 61 -10.77 -10.08 5.23
N ARG A 62 -9.47 -9.77 5.07
CA ARG A 62 -8.72 -10.19 3.87
C ARG A 62 -8.66 -11.71 3.73
N MET A 63 -8.37 -12.41 4.82
CA MET A 63 -8.33 -13.87 4.80
C MET A 63 -9.68 -14.46 4.40
N LYS A 64 -10.78 -13.99 5.01
CA LYS A 64 -12.13 -14.44 4.67
C LYS A 64 -12.48 -14.18 3.21
N LEU A 65 -12.08 -13.03 2.66
CA LEU A 65 -12.30 -12.71 1.24
C LEU A 65 -11.54 -13.67 0.33
N ILE A 66 -10.30 -14.03 0.67
CA ILE A 66 -9.50 -15.04 -0.03
C ILE A 66 -10.18 -16.42 0.04
N GLU A 67 -10.60 -16.84 1.23
CA GLU A 67 -11.28 -18.13 1.46
C GLU A 67 -12.56 -18.26 0.63
N VAL A 68 -13.36 -17.20 0.53
CA VAL A 68 -14.59 -17.20 -0.27
C VAL A 68 -14.36 -16.87 -1.76
N GLY A 69 -13.12 -16.66 -2.19
CA GLY A 69 -12.79 -16.35 -3.58
C GLY A 69 -13.34 -15.03 -4.09
N ARG A 70 -13.57 -14.03 -3.20
CA ARG A 70 -14.06 -12.71 -3.58
C ARG A 70 -12.90 -11.75 -3.83
N SER A 71 -12.88 -11.09 -4.99
CA SER A 71 -11.90 -10.05 -5.30
C SER A 71 -12.02 -8.85 -4.36
N PHE A 72 -10.91 -8.20 -4.05
CA PHE A 72 -10.88 -7.05 -3.12
C PHE A 72 -9.68 -6.13 -3.37
N ILE A 73 -9.82 -4.90 -2.88
CA ILE A 73 -8.73 -3.92 -2.78
C ILE A 73 -8.26 -3.93 -1.32
N ALA A 74 -6.95 -3.99 -1.08
CA ALA A 74 -6.37 -3.83 0.24
C ALA A 74 -5.40 -2.65 0.26
N GLU A 75 -5.51 -1.77 1.25
CA GLU A 75 -4.51 -0.73 1.50
C GLU A 75 -3.75 -1.02 2.80
N THR A 76 -2.43 -0.89 2.76
CA THR A 76 -1.57 -1.07 3.93
C THR A 76 -0.27 -0.29 3.80
N VAL A 77 0.39 0.00 4.93
CA VAL A 77 1.75 0.54 4.93
C VAL A 77 2.78 -0.53 4.55
N PHE A 78 2.43 -1.81 4.57
CA PHE A 78 3.30 -2.90 4.10
C PHE A 78 4.67 -2.99 4.81
N SER A 79 4.73 -2.61 6.09
CA SER A 79 5.98 -2.53 6.87
C SER A 79 6.19 -3.71 7.84
N HIS A 80 5.65 -4.89 7.52
CA HIS A 80 5.74 -6.08 8.36
C HIS A 80 5.58 -7.36 7.51
N GLU A 81 6.30 -8.42 7.86
CA GLU A 81 6.39 -9.68 7.10
C GLU A 81 5.04 -10.32 6.77
N SER A 82 4.06 -10.20 7.68
CA SER A 82 2.69 -10.70 7.47
C SER A 82 2.00 -10.23 6.18
N LYS A 83 2.55 -9.26 5.45
CA LYS A 83 2.00 -8.78 4.18
C LYS A 83 2.60 -9.52 2.97
N ILE A 84 3.79 -10.11 3.11
CA ILE A 84 4.31 -11.12 2.19
C ILE A 84 3.46 -12.38 2.30
N GLU A 85 3.15 -12.82 3.53
CA GLU A 85 2.27 -13.98 3.74
C GLU A 85 0.86 -13.79 3.14
N LEU A 86 0.35 -12.56 3.13
CA LEU A 86 -0.90 -12.24 2.44
C LEU A 86 -0.80 -12.52 0.92
N ILE A 87 0.32 -12.17 0.29
CA ILE A 87 0.55 -12.41 -1.13
C ILE A 87 0.64 -13.92 -1.39
N ARG A 88 1.44 -14.65 -0.59
CA ARG A 88 1.56 -16.12 -0.69
C ARG A 88 0.22 -16.82 -0.54
N THR A 89 -0.59 -16.36 0.42
CA THR A 89 -1.92 -16.93 0.66
C THR A 89 -2.87 -16.63 -0.51
N ALA A 90 -2.84 -15.42 -1.07
CA ALA A 90 -3.65 -15.09 -2.24
C ALA A 90 -3.25 -15.94 -3.46
N ASP A 91 -1.96 -16.07 -3.73
CA ASP A 91 -1.40 -16.89 -4.81
C ASP A 91 -1.81 -18.37 -4.68
N ALA A 92 -1.68 -18.95 -3.48
CA ALA A 92 -2.11 -20.32 -3.19
C ALA A 92 -3.63 -20.56 -3.38
N HIS A 93 -4.42 -19.49 -3.46
CA HIS A 93 -5.86 -19.51 -3.72
C HIS A 93 -6.18 -19.01 -5.16
N ASP A 94 -5.21 -19.08 -6.08
CA ASP A 94 -5.26 -18.63 -7.47
C ASP A 94 -5.88 -17.23 -7.64
N TYR A 95 -5.44 -16.28 -6.81
CA TYR A 95 -5.67 -14.87 -7.04
C TYR A 95 -4.60 -14.31 -7.98
N THR A 96 -5.03 -13.51 -8.95
CA THR A 96 -4.15 -12.55 -9.60
C THR A 96 -3.88 -11.40 -8.62
N VAL A 97 -2.63 -11.21 -8.21
CA VAL A 97 -2.20 -10.15 -7.30
C VAL A 97 -1.62 -8.99 -8.12
N VAL A 98 -2.20 -7.80 -7.95
CA VAL A 98 -1.74 -6.57 -8.58
C VAL A 98 -1.28 -5.59 -7.50
N LEU A 99 0.01 -5.28 -7.49
CA LEU A 99 0.64 -4.39 -6.53
C LEU A 99 0.70 -2.95 -7.06
N HIS A 100 0.16 -2.02 -6.29
CA HIS A 100 0.23 -0.58 -6.55
C HIS A 100 1.08 0.08 -5.46
N ALA A 101 2.37 0.33 -5.74
CA ALA A 101 3.28 0.93 -4.77
C ALA A 101 3.34 2.45 -4.95
N VAL A 102 2.97 3.21 -3.92
CA VAL A 102 2.99 4.68 -3.95
C VAL A 102 4.22 5.19 -3.20
N LEU A 103 5.12 5.82 -3.94
CA LEU A 103 6.44 6.27 -3.53
C LEU A 103 6.46 7.79 -3.30
N ILE A 104 6.98 8.21 -2.15
CA ILE A 104 7.26 9.61 -1.80
C ILE A 104 8.51 9.69 -0.92
N PRO A 105 9.22 10.83 -0.85
CA PRO A 105 10.34 11.00 0.09
C PRO A 105 9.89 10.87 1.54
N GLU A 106 10.76 10.36 2.42
CA GLU A 106 10.48 10.21 3.86
C GLU A 106 10.13 11.55 4.52
N ALA A 107 10.90 12.60 4.24
CA ALA A 107 10.63 13.95 4.75
C ALA A 107 9.23 14.45 4.35
N LEU A 108 8.80 14.14 3.13
CA LEU A 108 7.47 14.48 2.64
C LEU A 108 6.38 13.66 3.32
N ALA A 109 6.63 12.38 3.60
CA ALA A 109 5.72 11.52 4.36
C ALA A 109 5.42 12.10 5.75
N ILE A 110 6.47 12.50 6.46
CA ILE A 110 6.37 13.15 7.77
C ILE A 110 5.59 14.47 7.66
N HIS A 111 5.96 15.32 6.69
CA HIS A 111 5.32 16.61 6.48
C HIS A 111 3.81 16.47 6.19
N ARG A 112 3.43 15.57 5.27
CA ARG A 112 2.02 15.32 4.91
C ARG A 112 1.22 14.77 6.09
N VAL A 113 1.81 13.91 6.93
CA VAL A 113 1.13 13.43 8.14
C VAL A 113 0.92 14.57 9.12
N ARG A 114 1.93 15.41 9.38
CA ARG A 114 1.79 16.59 10.25
C ARG A 114 0.70 17.54 9.76
N TYR A 115 0.68 17.84 8.47
CA TYR A 115 -0.35 18.69 7.86
C TYR A 115 -1.75 18.10 8.04
N ARG A 116 -1.92 16.80 7.79
CA ARG A 116 -3.21 16.11 7.99
C ARG A 116 -3.67 16.13 9.44
N VAL A 117 -2.75 16.00 10.40
CA VAL A 117 -3.07 16.10 11.84
C VAL A 117 -3.55 17.50 12.20
N ALA A 118 -2.88 18.54 11.68
CA ALA A 118 -3.31 19.93 11.86
C ALA A 118 -4.71 20.19 11.27
N ALA A 119 -5.10 19.44 10.23
CA ALA A 119 -6.44 19.45 9.63
C ALA A 119 -7.45 18.51 10.33
N GLY A 120 -7.15 17.99 11.52
CA GLY A 120 -8.05 17.13 12.31
C GLY A 120 -7.97 15.63 12.02
N GLY A 121 -6.99 15.17 11.24
CA GLY A 121 -6.78 13.76 10.95
C GLY A 121 -5.99 12.98 12.02
N HIS A 122 -5.90 11.66 11.86
CA HIS A 122 -5.23 10.78 12.82
C HIS A 122 -3.71 11.02 12.92
N THR A 123 -3.24 11.12 14.16
CA THR A 123 -1.82 11.27 14.52
C THR A 123 -1.06 9.96 14.44
N VAL A 124 0.15 10.01 13.89
CA VAL A 124 1.11 8.91 13.91
C VAL A 124 2.44 9.49 14.38
N PRO A 125 3.04 8.95 15.46
CA PRO A 125 4.34 9.44 15.94
C PRO A 125 5.38 9.39 14.83
N GLU A 126 6.20 10.44 14.71
CA GLU A 126 7.20 10.54 13.65
C GLU A 126 8.16 9.35 13.63
N GLY A 127 8.67 8.92 14.78
CA GLY A 127 9.55 7.75 14.87
C GLY A 127 8.92 6.50 14.27
N LYS A 128 7.61 6.31 14.45
CA LYS A 128 6.85 5.21 13.84
C LYS A 128 6.69 5.37 12.32
N ILE A 129 6.60 6.59 11.82
CA ILE A 129 6.58 6.86 10.37
C ILE A 129 7.92 6.44 9.76
N ARG A 130 9.04 6.87 10.36
CA ARG A 130 10.40 6.54 9.89
C ARG A 130 10.69 5.04 9.93
N GLU A 131 10.40 4.39 11.06
CA GLU A 131 10.56 2.94 11.22
C GLU A 131 9.79 2.17 10.15
N ARG A 132 8.53 2.55 9.91
CA ARG A 132 7.70 1.92 8.88
C ARG A 132 8.21 2.21 7.47
N TYR A 133 8.71 3.42 7.21
CA TYR A 133 9.26 3.81 5.92
C TYR A 133 10.44 2.92 5.54
N HIS A 134 11.39 2.71 6.45
CA HIS A 134 12.56 1.88 6.15
C HIS A 134 12.22 0.38 6.04
N ARG A 135 11.29 -0.14 6.86
CA ARG A 135 10.85 -1.53 6.77
C ARG A 135 10.03 -1.83 5.51
N LEU A 136 9.32 -0.84 4.98
CA LEU A 136 8.44 -0.99 3.82
C LEU A 136 9.20 -1.43 2.57
N TRP A 137 10.30 -0.76 2.23
CA TRP A 137 10.88 -0.89 0.88
C TRP A 137 11.54 -2.23 0.58
N PRO A 138 12.27 -2.88 1.51
CA PRO A 138 12.73 -4.25 1.31
C PRO A 138 11.58 -5.22 1.05
N LEU A 139 10.47 -5.09 1.81
CA LEU A 139 9.29 -5.93 1.64
C LEU A 139 8.58 -5.65 0.30
N VAL A 140 8.50 -4.39 -0.13
CA VAL A 140 7.97 -4.06 -1.47
C VAL A 140 8.83 -4.64 -2.57
N ALA A 141 10.16 -4.58 -2.45
CA ALA A 141 11.07 -5.18 -3.42
C ALA A 141 10.90 -6.71 -3.49
N GLU A 142 10.67 -7.38 -2.35
CA GLU A 142 10.31 -8.79 -2.34
C GLU A 142 8.96 -9.03 -3.04
N ALA A 143 7.92 -8.27 -2.66
CA ALA A 143 6.58 -8.39 -3.20
C ALA A 143 6.52 -8.19 -4.72
N ILE A 144 7.24 -7.23 -5.28
CA ILE A 144 7.33 -7.01 -6.74
C ILE A 144 7.78 -8.29 -7.46
N GLY A 145 8.70 -9.05 -6.86
CA GLY A 145 9.17 -10.32 -7.43
C GLY A 145 8.19 -11.49 -7.31
N MET A 146 7.11 -11.33 -6.57
CA MET A 146 6.13 -12.40 -6.28
C MET A 146 4.78 -12.20 -6.96
N VAL A 147 4.40 -10.96 -7.25
CA VAL A 147 3.07 -10.62 -7.79
C VAL A 147 3.02 -10.72 -9.32
N ASP A 148 1.83 -10.92 -9.86
CA ASP A 148 1.62 -10.98 -11.32
C ASP A 148 1.98 -9.66 -12.00
N VAL A 149 1.57 -8.54 -11.41
CA VAL A 149 1.79 -7.19 -11.93
C VAL A 149 2.13 -6.25 -10.79
N ALA A 150 3.15 -5.43 -10.96
CA ALA A 150 3.42 -4.32 -10.06
C ALA A 150 3.57 -3.00 -10.82
N THR A 151 3.04 -1.92 -10.26
CA THR A 151 3.30 -0.55 -10.74
C THR A 151 3.74 0.33 -9.58
N VAL A 152 4.82 1.08 -9.79
CA VAL A 152 5.33 2.05 -8.82
C VAL A 152 5.02 3.46 -9.28
N TYR A 153 4.37 4.21 -8.40
CA TYR A 153 3.88 5.57 -8.63
C TYR A 153 4.63 6.56 -7.74
N GLU A 154 5.34 7.51 -8.33
CA GLU A 154 5.97 8.63 -7.62
C GLU A 154 4.92 9.74 -7.41
N ASN A 155 4.65 10.11 -6.15
CA ASN A 155 3.55 11.02 -5.80
C ASN A 155 3.98 12.23 -4.95
N SER A 156 5.19 12.75 -5.16
CA SER A 156 5.70 13.94 -4.48
C SER A 156 5.24 15.25 -5.11
N ARG A 157 4.86 15.22 -6.40
CA ARG A 157 4.47 16.41 -7.18
C ARG A 157 3.01 16.76 -6.99
N ALA A 158 2.68 18.04 -7.15
CA ALA A 158 1.30 18.54 -7.08
C ALA A 158 0.40 18.05 -8.23
N ALA A 159 0.99 17.71 -9.38
CA ALA A 159 0.28 17.21 -10.56
C ALA A 159 -0.29 15.78 -10.38
N GLY A 160 0.01 15.11 -9.27
CA GLY A 160 -0.44 13.75 -8.98
C GLY A 160 0.61 12.67 -9.27
N PRO A 161 0.23 11.39 -9.13
CA PRO A 161 1.14 10.27 -9.23
C PRO A 161 1.65 10.05 -10.67
N LYS A 162 2.97 9.90 -10.83
CA LYS A 162 3.63 9.51 -12.09
C LYS A 162 4.11 8.06 -11.99
N ILE A 163 3.86 7.24 -13.02
CA ILE A 163 4.46 5.92 -13.12
C ILE A 163 5.97 6.06 -13.31
N VAL A 164 6.75 5.38 -12.46
CA VAL A 164 8.23 5.35 -12.53
C VAL A 164 8.79 3.95 -12.77
N ALA A 165 7.99 2.91 -12.55
CA ALA A 165 8.36 1.53 -12.88
C ALA A 165 7.10 0.68 -13.04
N GLN A 166 7.18 -0.31 -13.94
CA GLN A 166 6.16 -1.33 -14.13
C GLN A 166 6.83 -2.71 -14.21
N PHE A 167 6.15 -3.73 -13.73
CA PHE A 167 6.64 -5.10 -13.71
C PHE A 167 5.54 -6.10 -14.06
N ALA A 168 5.90 -7.20 -14.72
CA ALA A 168 5.06 -8.38 -14.87
C ALA A 168 5.87 -9.63 -14.52
N GLY A 169 5.32 -10.50 -13.66
CA GLY A 169 6.01 -11.69 -13.16
C GLY A 169 7.38 -11.38 -12.55
N GLY A 170 7.50 -10.23 -11.87
CA GLY A 170 8.77 -9.76 -11.29
C GLY A 170 9.80 -9.15 -12.25
N ALA A 171 9.56 -9.19 -13.56
CA ALA A 171 10.44 -8.59 -14.56
C ALA A 171 9.99 -7.16 -14.91
N PRO A 172 10.92 -6.19 -15.06
CA PRO A 172 10.56 -4.83 -15.46
C PRO A 172 9.97 -4.80 -16.88
N ILE A 173 8.95 -3.96 -17.07
CA ILE A 173 8.35 -3.68 -18.37
C ILE A 173 8.63 -2.23 -18.72
N GLY A 174 9.34 -2.02 -19.83
CA GLY A 174 9.71 -0.68 -20.30
C GLY A 174 10.84 -0.05 -19.50
N GLU A 175 10.96 1.27 -19.61
CA GLU A 175 12.03 2.04 -18.98
C GLU A 175 11.71 2.34 -17.51
N LEU A 176 12.71 2.17 -16.65
CA LEU A 176 12.64 2.54 -15.25
C LEU A 176 13.11 3.99 -15.09
N SER A 177 12.32 4.82 -14.40
CA SER A 177 12.61 6.24 -14.22
C SER A 177 12.59 6.62 -12.74
N TRP A 178 13.43 5.94 -11.96
CA TRP A 178 13.53 6.18 -10.53
C TRP A 178 13.91 7.63 -10.21
N PRO A 179 13.21 8.29 -9.26
CA PRO A 179 13.70 9.56 -8.74
C PRO A 179 15.04 9.36 -8.03
N ALA A 180 15.89 10.40 -8.00
CA ALA A 180 17.22 10.32 -7.39
C ALA A 180 17.22 9.94 -5.88
N TRP A 181 16.09 10.11 -5.21
CA TRP A 181 15.88 9.76 -3.79
C TRP A 181 15.19 8.41 -3.60
N ALA A 182 14.97 7.64 -4.68
CA ALA A 182 14.32 6.33 -4.60
C ALA A 182 15.04 5.41 -3.59
N PRO A 183 14.30 4.59 -2.84
CA PRO A 183 14.88 3.67 -1.86
C PRO A 183 15.89 2.71 -2.48
N ASP A 184 17.03 2.52 -1.82
CA ASP A 184 18.10 1.59 -2.23
C ASP A 184 17.57 0.18 -2.53
N ALA A 185 16.63 -0.31 -1.72
CA ALA A 185 16.01 -1.62 -1.90
C ALA A 185 15.37 -1.81 -3.29
N LEU A 186 14.91 -0.74 -3.94
CA LEU A 186 14.36 -0.77 -5.29
C LEU A 186 15.47 -0.59 -6.35
N VAL A 187 16.30 0.45 -6.20
CA VAL A 187 17.29 0.82 -7.24
C VAL A 187 18.45 -0.16 -7.34
N THR A 188 18.87 -0.79 -6.24
CA THR A 188 19.92 -1.81 -6.28
C THR A 188 19.44 -3.08 -6.97
N ARG A 189 18.15 -3.42 -6.83
CA ARG A 189 17.56 -4.62 -7.43
C ARG A 189 17.19 -4.42 -8.90
N TRP A 190 16.70 -3.21 -9.24
CA TRP A 190 16.36 -2.83 -10.60
C TRP A 190 16.97 -1.46 -10.93
N PRO A 191 18.24 -1.41 -11.37
CA PRO A 191 18.85 -0.16 -11.79
C PRO A 191 18.16 0.39 -13.05
N ALA A 192 18.08 1.72 -13.14
CA ALA A 192 17.58 2.43 -14.32
C ALA A 192 18.66 2.55 -15.41
#